data_AF-A0A315XXK9-F1
#
_entry.id   AF-A0A315XXK9-F1
#
_cell.length_a   1.000
_cell.length_b   1.000
_cell.length_c   1.000
_cell.angle_alpha   90.00
_cell.angle_beta   90.00
_cell.angle_gamma   90.00
#
_symmetry.space_group_name_H-M   'P 1'
#
loop_
_entity.id
_entity.type
_entity.pdbx_description
1 polymer ?
#
loop_
_entity_poly.entity_id
_entity_poly.type
_entity_poly.pdbx_seq_one_letter_code
_entity_poly.pdbx_strand_id
1 'polypeptide(L)'
;MKKIKQCASAITVLLTAAAMLWSCAVASERDSRQELIKGLEKKYGESFTLIEDAGGGNLSADHCAVYVRAESLPDERIYAVHGVFDGKTGDRDNFMAYCLRDEAAAYLTDIADDVYGECRTFYVPDDTGVLPADIGKDSAVGDMLRGGKFYWYLLLPEGQDLSKKDEQLDELMDKLADEKIGCYFYIAYLDDNDSYKNAASAKDVDRSHILADCTVGMDDNFNITERKWEVNGNG
;
A
#
# COMPACT_ATOMS: atom_id res chain seq x y z
N MET A 1 -57.58 43.07 65.55
CA MET A 1 -58.64 42.60 64.64
C MET A 1 -58.18 42.81 63.20
N LYS A 2 -58.19 41.75 62.38
CA LYS A 2 -58.43 41.68 60.90
C LYS A 2 -57.73 42.74 60.01
N LYS A 3 -57.04 42.45 58.90
CA LYS A 3 -56.89 41.27 58.04
C LYS A 3 -55.71 41.55 57.10
N ILE A 4 -55.04 40.48 56.69
CA ILE A 4 -54.08 40.38 55.58
C ILE A 4 -54.74 40.79 54.26
N LYS A 5 -54.00 41.49 53.38
CA LYS A 5 -54.14 41.36 51.92
C LYS A 5 -52.77 41.39 51.25
N GLN A 6 -52.35 40.21 50.81
CA GLN A 6 -51.36 40.00 49.76
C GLN A 6 -51.94 40.50 48.43
N CYS A 7 -51.12 41.18 47.62
CA CYS A 7 -51.20 41.12 46.16
C CYS A 7 -49.76 41.02 45.65
N ALA A 8 -49.47 39.85 45.10
CA ALA A 8 -48.23 39.56 44.40
C ALA A 8 -48.16 40.38 43.10
N SER A 9 -46.98 40.94 42.82
CA SER A 9 -46.60 41.31 41.47
C SER A 9 -45.33 40.55 41.12
N ALA A 10 -45.53 39.44 40.42
CA ALA A 10 -44.54 38.86 39.54
C ALA A 10 -44.27 39.85 38.39
N ILE A 11 -43.00 40.02 38.01
CA ILE A 11 -42.51 40.07 36.63
C ILE A 11 -41.00 39.80 36.72
N THR A 12 -40.69 38.51 36.64
CA THR A 12 -39.47 38.01 36.01
C THR A 12 -39.47 38.48 34.56
N VAL A 13 -38.40 39.11 34.06
CA VAL A 13 -38.02 39.06 32.62
C VAL A 13 -36.63 39.70 32.40
N LEU A 14 -35.73 38.84 31.91
CA LEU A 14 -34.55 39.04 31.07
C LEU A 14 -33.33 39.85 31.60
N LEU A 15 -32.55 39.18 32.44
CA LEU A 15 -31.10 39.07 32.25
C LEU A 15 -30.84 38.14 31.06
N THR A 16 -30.41 38.67 29.91
CA THR A 16 -29.54 38.04 28.89
C THR A 16 -29.64 38.81 27.57
N ALA A 17 -28.86 39.89 27.43
CA ALA A 17 -28.66 40.56 26.15
C ALA A 17 -27.22 41.09 26.07
N ALA A 18 -26.25 40.19 26.20
CA ALA A 18 -24.83 40.50 25.99
C ALA A 18 -24.03 39.21 25.67
N ALA A 19 -24.40 38.52 24.59
CA ALA A 19 -23.56 37.49 23.95
C ALA A 19 -24.13 37.14 22.56
N MET A 20 -24.33 38.15 21.70
CA MET A 20 -24.53 37.93 20.26
C MET A 20 -23.46 38.68 19.47
N LEU A 21 -22.21 38.55 19.94
CA LEU A 21 -21.03 38.93 19.20
C LEU A 21 -20.31 37.64 18.81
N TRP A 22 -20.33 37.35 17.52
CA TRP A 22 -19.35 36.52 16.83
C TRP A 22 -19.22 35.06 17.28
N SER A 23 -20.29 34.30 17.10
CA SER A 23 -20.12 32.94 16.60
C SER A 23 -20.46 32.97 15.11
N CYS A 24 -19.55 33.53 14.31
CA CYS A 24 -19.27 32.86 13.04
C CYS A 24 -18.73 31.49 13.48
N ALA A 25 -19.61 30.51 13.61
CA ALA A 25 -19.19 29.13 13.50
C ALA A 25 -18.58 29.03 12.11
N VAL A 26 -17.28 29.32 12.01
CA VAL A 26 -16.42 28.64 11.06
C VAL A 26 -16.71 27.18 11.37
N ALA A 27 -17.56 26.55 10.56
CA ALA A 27 -17.60 25.12 10.50
C ALA A 27 -16.13 24.75 10.30
N SER A 28 -15.49 24.22 11.35
CA SER A 28 -14.16 23.66 11.18
C SER A 28 -14.36 22.64 10.08
N GLU A 29 -13.82 22.88 8.89
CA GLU A 29 -13.54 21.81 7.95
C GLU A 29 -12.90 20.73 8.81
N ARG A 30 -13.65 19.65 9.08
CA ARG A 30 -13.08 18.49 9.74
C ARG A 30 -11.96 18.10 8.81
N ASP A 31 -10.72 18.21 9.29
CA ASP A 31 -9.56 17.93 8.47
C ASP A 31 -9.69 16.46 8.04
N SER A 32 -10.10 16.21 6.79
CA SER A 32 -10.36 14.87 6.28
C SER A 32 -9.15 13.95 6.46
N ARG A 33 -7.94 14.54 6.54
CA ARG A 33 -6.70 13.84 6.86
C ARG A 33 -6.70 13.28 8.27
N GLN A 34 -7.17 14.04 9.25
CA GLN A 34 -7.27 13.57 10.63
C GLN A 34 -8.31 12.46 10.77
N GLU A 35 -9.42 12.53 10.03
CA GLU A 35 -10.42 11.46 10.04
C GLU A 35 -9.89 10.19 9.36
N LEU A 36 -9.17 10.31 8.24
CA LEU A 36 -8.48 9.20 7.59
C LEU A 36 -7.46 8.54 8.53
N ILE A 37 -6.62 9.33 9.20
CA ILE A 37 -5.64 8.82 10.18
C ILE A 37 -6.34 8.09 11.32
N LYS A 38 -7.38 8.66 11.93
CA LYS A 38 -8.18 7.97 12.97
C LYS A 38 -8.80 6.68 12.47
N GLY A 39 -9.21 6.64 11.20
CA GLY A 39 -9.70 5.45 10.51
C GLY A 39 -8.65 4.34 10.51
N LEU A 40 -7.42 4.66 10.14
CA LEU A 40 -6.28 3.73 10.17
C LEU A 40 -5.98 3.26 11.61
N GLU A 41 -5.91 4.19 12.57
CA GLU A 41 -5.65 3.86 13.97
C GLU A 41 -6.70 2.89 14.52
N LYS A 42 -7.97 3.08 14.15
CA LYS A 42 -9.05 2.16 14.51
C LYS A 42 -8.94 0.82 13.80
N LYS A 43 -8.56 0.81 12.51
CA LYS A 43 -8.45 -0.40 11.67
C LYS A 43 -7.32 -1.30 12.17
N TYR A 44 -6.17 -0.74 12.50
CA TYR A 44 -4.96 -1.49 12.83
C TYR A 44 -4.67 -1.58 14.34
N GLY A 45 -5.22 -0.66 15.14
CA GLY A 45 -4.99 -0.64 16.59
C GLY A 45 -3.62 -0.09 16.97
N GLU A 46 -3.01 0.73 16.11
CA GLU A 46 -1.74 1.41 16.35
C GLU A 46 -1.80 2.89 15.94
N SER A 47 -0.82 3.68 16.37
CA SER A 47 -0.76 5.10 16.08
C SER A 47 -0.05 5.39 14.75
N PHE A 48 -0.57 6.40 14.04
CA PHE A 48 -0.01 6.87 12.78
C PHE A 48 0.31 8.37 12.85
N THR A 49 1.50 8.74 12.42
CA THR A 49 1.94 10.14 12.35
C THR A 49 1.94 10.62 10.90
N LEU A 50 1.30 11.74 10.62
CA LEU A 50 1.35 12.38 9.30
C LEU A 50 2.80 12.75 8.94
N ILE A 51 3.26 12.32 7.77
CA ILE A 51 4.54 12.73 7.18
C ILE A 51 4.32 13.95 6.29
N GLU A 52 3.50 13.79 5.24
CA GLU A 52 3.20 14.83 4.26
C GLU A 52 1.89 14.57 3.52
N ASP A 53 1.37 15.60 2.84
CA ASP A 53 0.24 15.48 1.92
C ASP A 53 0.71 14.87 0.60
N ALA A 54 -0.01 13.87 0.09
CA ALA A 54 0.38 13.10 -1.09
C ALA A 54 -0.32 13.52 -2.40
N GLY A 55 -1.09 14.62 -2.36
CA GLY A 55 -1.91 15.09 -3.48
C GLY A 55 -3.38 14.66 -3.39
N GLY A 56 -4.16 14.93 -4.44
CA GLY A 56 -5.58 14.55 -4.47
C GLY A 56 -6.62 15.63 -4.81
N GLY A 57 -6.20 16.78 -5.33
CA GLY A 57 -7.13 17.86 -5.70
C GLY A 57 -7.54 18.73 -4.51
N ASN A 58 -8.12 19.89 -4.81
CA ASN A 58 -8.53 20.91 -3.83
C ASN A 58 -9.23 20.25 -2.64
N LEU A 59 -8.87 20.65 -1.41
CA LEU A 59 -9.53 20.32 -0.13
C LEU A 59 -11.06 20.23 -0.29
N SER A 60 -11.54 19.07 -0.70
CA SER A 60 -12.94 18.76 -0.89
C SER A 60 -13.18 17.45 -0.17
N ALA A 61 -14.36 17.31 0.40
CA ALA A 61 -14.69 16.17 1.25
C ALA A 61 -14.60 14.80 0.54
N ASP A 62 -14.43 14.79 -0.79
CA ASP A 62 -14.58 13.62 -1.64
C ASP A 62 -13.26 12.92 -1.98
N HIS A 63 -12.10 13.57 -1.76
CA HIS A 63 -10.80 12.95 -2.00
C HIS A 63 -9.68 13.60 -1.18
N CYS A 64 -8.89 12.79 -0.47
CA CYS A 64 -7.63 13.22 0.15
C CYS A 64 -6.62 12.07 0.20
N ALA A 65 -5.34 12.36 0.00
CA ALA A 65 -4.27 11.38 0.13
C ALA A 65 -3.11 11.92 1.00
N VAL A 66 -2.56 11.05 1.83
CA VAL A 66 -1.49 11.39 2.79
C VAL A 66 -0.46 10.27 2.83
N TYR A 67 0.77 10.64 3.17
CA TYR A 67 1.76 9.71 3.67
C TYR A 67 1.79 9.76 5.19
N VAL A 68 1.74 8.59 5.83
CA VAL A 68 1.81 8.44 7.28
C VAL A 68 2.93 7.46 7.66
N ARG A 69 3.42 7.60 8.88
CA ARG A 69 4.38 6.69 9.52
C ARG A 69 3.66 5.91 10.61
N ALA A 70 3.78 4.60 10.59
CA ALA A 70 3.35 3.72 11.67
C ALA A 70 4.44 3.60 12.73
N GLU A 71 4.07 3.43 14.01
CA GLU A 71 5.07 3.19 15.07
C GLU A 71 5.83 1.87 14.87
N SER A 72 5.15 0.85 14.35
CA SER A 72 5.72 -0.48 14.09
C SER A 72 6.69 -0.49 12.90
N LEU A 73 6.59 0.48 11.99
CA LEU A 73 7.37 0.59 10.76
C LEU A 73 7.93 2.02 10.61
N PRO A 74 8.91 2.42 11.44
CA PRO A 74 9.35 3.82 11.53
C PRO A 74 10.05 4.34 10.28
N ASP A 75 10.62 3.45 9.47
CA ASP A 75 11.36 3.78 8.25
C ASP A 75 10.46 3.77 7.00
N GLU A 76 9.24 3.26 7.11
CA GLU A 76 8.32 3.12 5.98
C GLU A 76 7.40 4.33 5.81
N ARG A 77 6.96 4.52 4.57
CA ARG A 77 6.01 5.56 4.18
C ARG A 77 4.71 4.91 3.72
N ILE A 78 3.75 4.84 4.62
CA ILE A 78 2.44 4.27 4.32
C ILE A 78 1.63 5.30 3.54
N TYR A 79 1.12 4.92 2.37
CA TYR A 79 0.19 5.72 1.60
C TYR A 79 -1.23 5.38 2.02
N ALA A 80 -2.02 6.41 2.30
CA ALA A 80 -3.43 6.28 2.65
C ALA A 80 -4.26 7.32 1.90
N VAL A 81 -5.44 6.91 1.47
CA VAL A 81 -6.32 7.72 0.63
C VAL A 81 -7.78 7.54 1.03
N HIS A 82 -8.47 8.65 1.16
CA HIS A 82 -9.92 8.73 1.10
C HIS A 82 -10.31 9.03 -0.35
N GLY A 83 -11.20 8.24 -0.94
CA GLY A 83 -11.61 8.46 -2.33
C GLY A 83 -12.72 7.53 -2.77
N VAL A 84 -13.07 7.60 -4.07
CA VAL A 84 -14.06 6.72 -4.69
C VAL A 84 -13.37 5.54 -5.34
N PHE A 85 -13.67 4.34 -4.85
CA PHE A 85 -13.18 3.07 -5.36
C PHE A 85 -14.37 2.19 -5.73
N ASP A 86 -14.39 1.64 -6.93
CA ASP A 86 -15.47 0.76 -7.41
C ASP A 86 -16.87 1.40 -7.26
N GLY A 87 -16.94 2.72 -7.46
CA GLY A 87 -18.16 3.53 -7.32
C GLY A 87 -18.59 3.82 -5.88
N LYS A 88 -17.76 3.48 -4.87
CA LYS A 88 -18.03 3.72 -3.45
C LYS A 88 -16.94 4.58 -2.82
N THR A 89 -17.35 5.59 -2.05
CA THR A 89 -16.41 6.35 -1.22
C THR A 89 -15.93 5.50 -0.06
N GLY A 90 -14.62 5.52 0.22
CA GLY A 90 -14.03 4.83 1.35
C GLY A 90 -12.55 5.15 1.52
N ASP A 91 -11.99 4.56 2.58
CA ASP A 91 -10.58 4.69 2.92
C ASP A 91 -9.83 3.43 2.47
N ARG A 92 -8.66 3.61 1.85
CA ARG A 92 -7.73 2.55 1.49
C ARG A 92 -6.30 2.96 1.79
N ASP A 93 -5.44 1.97 1.98
CA ASP A 93 -4.05 2.15 2.37
C ASP A 93 -3.18 0.98 1.91
N ASN A 94 -1.86 1.10 2.05
CA ASN A 94 -0.91 0.00 1.78
C ASN A 94 -0.19 -0.50 3.03
N PHE A 95 -0.71 -0.28 4.23
CA PHE A 95 -0.04 -0.63 5.48
C PHE A 95 0.32 -2.12 5.54
N MET A 96 -0.65 -2.98 5.22
CA MET A 96 -0.44 -4.43 5.26
C MET A 96 0.58 -4.92 4.22
N ALA A 97 0.82 -4.16 3.14
CA ALA A 97 1.87 -4.48 2.16
C ALA A 97 3.26 -4.44 2.81
N TYR A 98 3.49 -3.50 3.72
CA TYR A 98 4.76 -3.41 4.45
C TYR A 98 4.83 -4.40 5.62
N CYS A 99 3.73 -4.66 6.32
CA CYS A 99 3.68 -5.62 7.43
C CYS A 99 3.93 -7.06 6.98
N LEU A 100 3.38 -7.45 5.83
CA LEU A 100 3.47 -8.81 5.29
C LEU A 100 4.62 -8.97 4.27
N ARG A 101 5.54 -8.02 4.20
CA ARG A 101 6.61 -7.98 3.18
C ARG A 101 7.45 -9.27 3.13
N ASP A 102 7.89 -9.74 4.29
CA ASP A 102 8.75 -10.93 4.39
C ASP A 102 7.95 -12.21 4.06
N GLU A 103 6.70 -12.27 4.52
CA GLU A 103 5.80 -13.38 4.21
C GLU A 103 5.45 -13.40 2.70
N ALA A 104 5.28 -12.23 2.09
CA ALA A 104 5.03 -12.07 0.67
C ALA A 104 6.24 -12.50 -0.17
N ALA A 105 7.45 -12.08 0.22
CA ALA A 105 8.68 -12.53 -0.41
C ALA A 105 8.85 -14.05 -0.31
N ALA A 106 8.59 -14.65 0.86
CA ALA A 106 8.64 -16.10 1.03
C ALA A 106 7.61 -16.82 0.14
N TYR A 107 6.35 -16.36 0.16
CA TYR A 107 5.28 -16.93 -0.65
C TYR A 107 5.58 -16.89 -2.15
N LEU A 108 6.10 -15.76 -2.65
CA LEU A 108 6.49 -15.61 -4.04
C LEU A 108 7.74 -16.43 -4.40
N THR A 109 8.68 -16.59 -3.45
CA THR A 109 9.85 -17.45 -3.63
C THR A 109 9.44 -18.91 -3.79
N ASP A 110 8.50 -19.41 -2.99
CA ASP A 110 8.00 -20.79 -3.10
C ASP A 110 7.38 -21.04 -4.49
N ILE A 111 6.67 -20.06 -5.05
CA ILE A 111 6.12 -20.15 -6.42
C ILE A 111 7.24 -20.21 -7.47
N ALA A 112 8.29 -19.41 -7.31
CA ALA A 112 9.40 -19.35 -8.26
C ALA A 112 10.33 -20.57 -8.16
N ASP A 113 10.54 -21.12 -6.96
CA ASP A 113 11.41 -22.29 -6.72
C ASP A 113 10.91 -23.53 -7.47
N ASP A 114 9.59 -23.70 -7.59
CA ASP A 114 8.98 -24.76 -8.40
C ASP A 114 9.44 -24.74 -9.88
N VAL A 115 9.76 -23.57 -10.42
CA VAL A 115 10.06 -23.36 -11.85
C VAL A 115 11.57 -23.26 -12.10
N TYR A 116 12.29 -22.57 -11.22
CA TYR A 116 13.69 -22.23 -11.41
C TYR A 116 14.64 -22.98 -10.46
N GLY A 117 14.11 -23.66 -9.45
CA GLY A 117 14.88 -24.13 -8.31
C GLY A 117 15.46 -22.95 -7.53
N GLU A 118 16.75 -23.05 -7.15
CA GLU A 118 17.43 -22.03 -6.36
C GLU A 118 17.23 -20.63 -6.96
N CYS A 119 16.54 -19.78 -6.21
CA CYS A 119 16.27 -18.41 -6.60
C CYS A 119 16.19 -17.51 -5.37
N ARG A 120 16.31 -16.20 -5.59
CA ARG A 120 16.15 -15.18 -4.54
C ARG A 120 15.13 -14.18 -5.00
N THR A 121 14.22 -13.79 -4.12
CA THR A 121 13.21 -12.81 -4.46
C THR A 121 13.18 -11.62 -3.53
N PHE A 122 12.71 -10.49 -4.06
CA PHE A 122 12.41 -9.30 -3.29
C PHE A 122 11.02 -8.81 -3.65
N TYR A 123 10.17 -8.70 -2.63
CA TYR A 123 8.88 -8.05 -2.71
C TYR A 123 9.03 -6.58 -2.30
N VAL A 124 8.51 -5.68 -3.13
CA VAL A 124 8.54 -4.23 -2.89
C VAL A 124 7.13 -3.68 -3.07
N PRO A 125 6.48 -3.18 -2.00
CA PRO A 125 5.20 -2.50 -2.10
C PRO A 125 5.24 -1.34 -3.11
N ASP A 126 4.14 -1.11 -3.82
CA ASP A 126 3.94 0.14 -4.56
C ASP A 126 3.69 1.29 -3.57
N ASP A 127 4.54 2.33 -3.64
CA ASP A 127 4.48 3.50 -2.77
C ASP A 127 3.14 4.26 -2.87
N THR A 128 2.38 4.08 -3.95
CA THR A 128 1.08 4.75 -4.17
C THR A 128 -0.08 3.79 -4.43
N GLY A 129 0.21 2.50 -4.57
CA GLY A 129 -0.80 1.46 -4.65
C GLY A 129 -1.54 1.36 -3.32
N VAL A 130 -2.83 1.05 -3.36
CA VAL A 130 -3.61 0.79 -2.13
C VAL A 130 -4.35 -0.54 -2.21
N LEU A 131 -4.47 -1.17 -1.06
CA LEU A 131 -5.14 -2.46 -0.90
C LEU A 131 -6.66 -2.29 -0.82
N PRO A 132 -7.43 -3.33 -1.16
CA PRO A 132 -8.87 -3.38 -0.90
C PRO A 132 -9.19 -3.11 0.57
N ALA A 133 -10.36 -2.50 0.82
CA ALA A 133 -10.74 -2.01 2.15
C ALA A 133 -10.90 -3.12 3.20
N ASP A 134 -11.13 -4.35 2.77
CA ASP A 134 -11.26 -5.56 3.59
C ASP A 134 -9.91 -6.18 3.99
N ILE A 135 -8.79 -5.75 3.39
CA ILE A 135 -7.46 -6.15 3.83
C ILE A 135 -7.10 -5.43 5.14
N GLY A 136 -6.84 -6.21 6.17
CA GLY A 136 -6.52 -5.74 7.52
C GLY A 136 -5.51 -6.64 8.22
N LYS A 137 -5.31 -6.41 9.52
CA LYS A 137 -4.30 -7.12 10.35
C LYS A 137 -4.43 -8.64 10.38
N ASP A 138 -5.64 -9.15 10.16
CA ASP A 138 -5.96 -10.59 10.23
C ASP A 138 -6.00 -11.24 8.83
N SER A 139 -5.68 -10.48 7.77
CA SER A 139 -5.65 -10.98 6.39
C SER A 139 -4.42 -11.86 6.16
N ALA A 140 -4.61 -12.92 5.37
CA ALA A 140 -3.50 -13.75 4.92
C ALA A 140 -2.72 -13.07 3.78
N VAL A 141 -1.43 -13.41 3.64
CA VAL A 141 -0.56 -12.86 2.59
C VAL A 141 -1.11 -13.07 1.17
N GLY A 142 -1.72 -14.21 0.90
CA GLY A 142 -2.30 -14.50 -0.42
C GLY A 142 -3.45 -13.56 -0.78
N ASP A 143 -4.28 -13.17 0.19
CA ASP A 143 -5.37 -12.22 -0.05
C ASP A 143 -4.83 -10.81 -0.33
N MET A 144 -3.77 -10.42 0.37
CA MET A 144 -3.06 -9.18 0.13
C MET A 144 -2.42 -9.16 -1.27
N LEU A 145 -1.73 -10.23 -1.67
CA LEU A 145 -1.08 -10.34 -2.98
C LEU A 145 -2.08 -10.30 -4.15
N ARG A 146 -3.26 -10.91 -3.99
CA ARG A 146 -4.34 -10.87 -5.00
C ARG A 146 -5.01 -9.50 -5.11
N GLY A 147 -5.02 -8.73 -4.02
CA GLY A 147 -5.67 -7.42 -3.97
C GLY A 147 -4.75 -6.24 -4.29
N GLY A 148 -3.43 -6.42 -4.20
CA GLY A 148 -2.45 -5.34 -4.29
C GLY A 148 -1.74 -5.24 -5.63
N LYS A 149 -1.08 -4.09 -5.83
CA LYS A 149 -0.04 -3.90 -6.85
C LYS A 149 1.30 -3.76 -6.14
N PHE A 150 2.32 -4.43 -6.67
CA PHE A 150 3.65 -4.47 -6.08
C PHE A 150 4.68 -4.78 -7.17
N TYR A 151 5.94 -4.49 -6.84
CA TYR A 151 7.09 -4.89 -7.65
C TYR A 151 7.68 -6.17 -7.09
N TRP A 152 8.00 -7.11 -7.99
CA TRP A 152 8.62 -8.36 -7.64
C TRP A 152 9.90 -8.56 -8.45
N TYR A 153 11.01 -8.74 -7.74
CA TYR A 153 12.32 -8.97 -8.32
C TYR A 153 12.73 -10.41 -8.06
N LEU A 154 13.04 -11.15 -9.11
CA LEU A 154 13.54 -12.52 -9.07
C LEU A 154 14.98 -12.55 -9.58
N LEU A 155 15.90 -12.98 -8.73
CA LEU A 155 17.29 -13.23 -9.09
C LEU A 155 17.54 -14.72 -9.18
N LEU A 156 18.19 -15.11 -10.27
CA LEU A 156 18.61 -16.48 -10.49
C LEU A 156 20.14 -16.56 -10.46
N PRO A 157 20.70 -17.60 -9.80
CA PRO A 157 22.14 -17.75 -9.65
C PRO A 157 22.82 -18.11 -10.98
N GLU A 158 24.15 -18.18 -10.92
CA GLU A 158 24.98 -18.67 -12.03
C GLU A 158 24.59 -20.11 -12.42
N GLY A 159 24.66 -20.41 -13.72
CA GLY A 159 24.49 -21.77 -14.24
C GLY A 159 23.08 -22.12 -14.70
N GLN A 160 22.16 -21.15 -14.68
CA GLN A 160 20.83 -21.30 -15.26
C GLN A 160 20.87 -21.49 -16.78
N ASP A 161 19.96 -22.29 -17.32
CA ASP A 161 19.87 -22.58 -18.75
C ASP A 161 19.07 -21.48 -19.47
N LEU A 162 19.77 -20.47 -19.99
CA LEU A 162 19.17 -19.35 -20.72
C LEU A 162 18.38 -19.78 -21.96
N SER A 163 18.58 -21.00 -22.49
CA SER A 163 17.79 -21.48 -23.62
C SER A 163 16.33 -21.77 -23.27
N LYS A 164 16.01 -21.91 -21.97
CA LYS A 164 14.67 -22.18 -21.44
C LYS A 164 13.97 -20.97 -20.84
N LYS A 165 14.63 -19.80 -20.81
CA LYS A 165 14.15 -18.60 -20.11
C LYS A 165 12.73 -18.17 -20.47
N ASP A 166 12.33 -18.36 -21.73
CA ASP A 166 10.98 -17.98 -22.20
C ASP A 166 9.93 -19.00 -21.73
N GLU A 167 10.24 -20.29 -21.81
CA GLU A 167 9.36 -21.38 -21.35
C GLU A 167 9.14 -21.30 -19.83
N GLN A 168 10.22 -21.12 -19.06
CA GLN A 168 10.13 -20.96 -17.61
C GLN A 168 9.42 -19.68 -17.20
N LEU A 169 9.60 -18.59 -17.97
CA LEU A 169 8.84 -17.37 -17.71
C LEU A 169 7.35 -17.61 -17.95
N ASP A 170 6.97 -18.25 -19.06
CA ASP A 170 5.58 -18.59 -19.34
C ASP A 170 4.97 -19.45 -18.22
N GLU A 171 5.69 -20.49 -17.75
CA GLU A 171 5.25 -21.35 -16.65
C GLU A 171 5.05 -20.57 -15.34
N LEU A 172 5.97 -19.65 -15.01
CA LEU A 172 5.83 -18.81 -13.83
C LEU A 172 4.59 -17.90 -13.94
N MET A 173 4.37 -17.29 -15.10
CA MET A 173 3.24 -16.39 -15.31
C MET A 173 1.91 -17.13 -15.25
N ASP A 174 1.84 -18.37 -15.72
CA ASP A 174 0.67 -19.24 -15.58
C ASP A 174 0.38 -19.54 -14.10
N LYS A 175 1.40 -19.88 -13.29
CA LYS A 175 1.24 -20.07 -11.84
C LYS A 175 0.73 -18.82 -11.12
N LEU A 176 1.24 -17.64 -11.46
CA LEU A 176 0.76 -16.38 -10.89
C LEU A 176 -0.69 -16.09 -11.29
N ALA A 177 -1.07 -16.36 -12.54
CA ALA A 177 -2.43 -16.19 -13.03
C ALA A 177 -3.42 -17.14 -12.34
N ASP A 178 -3.03 -18.40 -12.11
CA ASP A 178 -3.82 -19.39 -11.37
C ASP A 178 -4.07 -18.95 -9.92
N GLU A 179 -3.06 -18.35 -9.28
CA GLU A 179 -3.16 -17.75 -7.95
C GLU A 179 -3.84 -16.37 -7.94
N LYS A 180 -4.13 -15.80 -9.12
CA LYS A 180 -4.69 -14.45 -9.32
C LYS A 180 -3.82 -13.34 -8.74
N ILE A 181 -2.50 -13.46 -8.88
CA ILE A 181 -1.51 -12.51 -8.39
C ILE A 181 -1.03 -11.64 -9.56
N GLY A 182 -1.32 -10.35 -9.47
CA GLY A 182 -0.84 -9.35 -10.44
C GLY A 182 0.36 -8.59 -9.89
N CYS A 183 1.43 -8.47 -10.68
CA CYS A 183 2.64 -7.76 -10.24
C CYS A 183 3.37 -7.05 -11.39
N TYR A 184 4.22 -6.10 -11.02
CA TYR A 184 5.27 -5.57 -11.88
C TYR A 184 6.52 -6.42 -11.67
N PHE A 185 6.87 -7.24 -12.66
CA PHE A 185 7.86 -8.29 -12.47
C PHE A 185 9.18 -7.96 -13.17
N TYR A 186 10.28 -8.23 -12.48
CA TYR A 186 11.63 -8.19 -13.02
C TYR A 186 12.36 -9.48 -12.69
N ILE A 187 12.99 -10.10 -13.68
CA ILE A 187 13.82 -11.29 -13.52
C ILE A 187 15.22 -11.04 -14.05
N ALA A 188 16.25 -11.44 -13.32
CA ALA A 188 17.64 -11.34 -13.75
C ALA A 188 18.40 -12.66 -13.55
N TYR A 189 19.14 -13.04 -14.58
CA TYR A 189 20.04 -14.19 -14.60
C TYR A 189 21.47 -13.70 -14.37
N LEU A 190 22.11 -14.16 -13.31
CA LEU A 190 23.44 -13.71 -12.92
C LEU A 190 24.54 -14.66 -13.42
N ASP A 191 25.74 -14.14 -13.68
CA ASP A 191 26.95 -14.94 -13.96
C ASP A 191 27.85 -15.16 -12.75
N ASP A 192 27.54 -14.54 -11.62
CA ASP A 192 28.37 -14.58 -10.41
C ASP A 192 27.54 -14.92 -9.17
N ASN A 193 27.92 -16.03 -8.55
CA ASN A 193 27.26 -16.54 -7.35
C ASN A 193 27.49 -15.66 -6.11
N ASP A 194 28.59 -14.90 -6.05
CA ASP A 194 28.84 -14.01 -4.92
C ASP A 194 27.93 -12.77 -4.99
N SER A 195 27.75 -12.19 -6.17
CA SER A 195 26.76 -11.14 -6.46
C SER A 195 25.35 -11.60 -6.08
N TYR A 196 24.97 -12.82 -6.51
CA TYR A 196 23.68 -13.44 -6.14
C TYR A 196 23.51 -13.56 -4.61
N LYS A 197 24.52 -14.09 -3.89
CA LYS A 197 24.43 -14.34 -2.44
C LYS A 197 24.41 -13.06 -1.61
N ASN A 198 25.14 -12.04 -2.05
CA ASN A 198 25.34 -10.80 -1.31
C ASN A 198 24.25 -9.74 -1.55
N ALA A 199 23.39 -9.92 -2.57
CA ALA A 199 22.27 -9.01 -2.80
C ALA A 199 21.25 -9.05 -1.65
N ALA A 200 21.21 -7.98 -0.84
CA ALA A 200 20.27 -7.85 0.28
C ALA A 200 18.93 -7.23 -0.13
N SER A 201 18.90 -6.53 -1.27
CA SER A 201 17.72 -5.93 -1.88
C SER A 201 17.86 -5.86 -3.39
N ALA A 202 16.75 -5.58 -4.08
CA ALA A 202 16.75 -5.32 -5.53
C ALA A 202 17.69 -4.16 -5.95
N LYS A 203 18.00 -3.22 -5.05
CA LYS A 203 18.88 -2.07 -5.33
C LYS A 203 20.36 -2.43 -5.25
N ASP A 204 20.68 -3.53 -4.55
CA ASP A 204 22.07 -3.96 -4.31
C ASP A 204 22.60 -4.88 -5.41
N VAL A 205 21.78 -5.21 -6.41
CA VAL A 205 22.14 -6.11 -7.51
C VAL A 205 23.18 -5.43 -8.40
N ASP A 206 24.35 -6.05 -8.50
CA ASP A 206 25.39 -5.58 -9.39
C ASP A 206 25.04 -5.91 -10.84
N ARG A 207 24.64 -4.87 -11.59
CA ARG A 207 24.19 -5.00 -12.97
C ARG A 207 25.29 -5.44 -13.94
N SER A 208 26.57 -5.35 -13.58
CA SER A 208 27.63 -5.88 -14.45
C SER A 208 27.66 -7.41 -14.51
N HIS A 209 26.99 -8.08 -13.56
CA HIS A 209 26.88 -9.53 -13.47
C HIS A 209 25.57 -10.09 -14.03
N ILE A 210 24.74 -9.25 -14.66
CA ILE A 210 23.49 -9.70 -15.29
C ILE A 210 23.80 -10.15 -16.71
N LEU A 211 23.56 -11.44 -17.01
CA LEU A 211 23.66 -12.00 -18.36
C LEU A 211 22.44 -11.68 -19.20
N ALA A 212 21.27 -11.85 -18.60
CA ALA A 212 19.99 -11.55 -19.20
C ALA A 212 19.02 -11.06 -18.13
N ASP A 213 18.16 -10.11 -18.48
CA ASP A 213 17.03 -9.73 -17.64
C ASP A 213 15.76 -9.52 -18.46
N CYS A 214 14.61 -9.60 -17.77
CA CYS A 214 13.32 -9.28 -18.36
C CYS A 214 12.52 -8.38 -17.42
N THR A 215 11.90 -7.35 -17.98
CA THR A 215 10.80 -6.64 -17.34
C THR A 215 9.48 -7.12 -17.93
N VAL A 216 8.54 -7.45 -17.07
CA VAL A 216 7.20 -7.92 -17.43
C VAL A 216 6.13 -7.04 -16.79
N GLY A 217 5.24 -6.54 -17.65
CA GLY A 217 4.02 -5.86 -17.23
C GLY A 217 2.82 -6.81 -17.33
N MET A 218 1.92 -6.75 -16.36
CA MET A 218 0.64 -7.48 -16.35
C MET A 218 -0.54 -6.50 -16.30
N ASP A 219 -1.64 -6.82 -16.99
CA ASP A 219 -2.92 -6.13 -16.79
C ASP A 219 -3.74 -6.76 -15.65
N ASP A 220 -4.88 -6.13 -15.32
CA ASP A 220 -5.78 -6.60 -14.27
C ASP A 220 -6.50 -7.93 -14.63
N ASN A 221 -6.33 -8.44 -15.85
CA ASN A 221 -6.78 -9.78 -16.28
C ASN A 221 -5.63 -10.79 -16.35
N PHE A 222 -4.47 -10.45 -15.76
CA PHE A 222 -3.26 -11.26 -15.74
C PHE A 222 -2.65 -11.54 -17.12
N ASN A 223 -3.02 -10.77 -18.15
CA ASN A 223 -2.35 -10.85 -19.45
C ASN A 223 -1.03 -10.10 -19.40
N ILE A 224 0.00 -10.68 -20.04
CA ILE A 224 1.28 -10.01 -20.23
C ILE A 224 1.10 -8.85 -21.22
N THR A 225 1.30 -7.62 -20.74
CA THR A 225 1.19 -6.40 -21.53
C THR A 225 2.53 -5.92 -22.06
N GLU A 226 3.61 -6.28 -21.36
CA GLU A 226 4.98 -5.98 -21.74
C GLU A 226 5.86 -7.18 -21.42
N ARG A 227 6.74 -7.55 -22.36
CA ARG A 227 7.82 -8.51 -22.16
C ARG A 227 9.04 -7.98 -22.89
N LYS A 228 10.03 -7.49 -22.15
CA LYS A 228 11.24 -6.91 -22.73
C LYS A 228 12.46 -7.62 -22.17
N TRP A 229 13.08 -8.48 -22.98
CA TRP A 229 14.37 -9.09 -22.67
C TRP A 229 15.51 -8.16 -23.04
N GLU A 230 16.47 -7.99 -22.13
CA GLU A 230 17.78 -7.41 -22.41
C GLU A 230 18.84 -8.50 -22.19
N VAL A 231 19.62 -8.80 -23.22
CA VAL A 231 20.74 -9.74 -23.15
C VAL A 231 22.02 -8.94 -23.21
N ASN A 232 22.82 -9.01 -22.16
CA ASN A 232 24.08 -8.29 -22.06
C ASN A 232 25.18 -9.10 -22.75
N GLY A 233 26.11 -8.41 -23.42
CA GLY A 233 27.10 -9.03 -24.32
C GLY A 233 28.13 -9.97 -23.66
N ASN A 234 27.95 -10.31 -22.38
CA ASN A 234 28.71 -11.32 -21.65
C ASN A 234 28.00 -12.70 -21.63
N GLY A 235 26.75 -12.79 -22.11
CA GLY A 235 25.95 -14.02 -22.18
C GLY A 235 25.80 -14.64 -23.57
#